data_AF-A0A816SKA6-F1
#
_entry.id   AF-A0A816SKA6-F1
#
_cell.length_a   1.000
_cell.length_b   1.000
_cell.length_c   1.000
_cell.angle_alpha   90.00
_cell.angle_beta   90.00
_cell.angle_gamma   90.00
#
_symmetry.space_group_name_H-M   'P 1'
#
loop_
_entity.id
_entity.type
_entity.pdbx_description
1 polymer ?
#
loop_
_entity_poly.entity_id
_entity_poly.type
_entity_poly.pdbx_seq_one_letter_code
_entity_poly.pdbx_strand_id
1 'polypeptide(L)'
;MLFTAVISFFSYLFPTALSSGFISNLCLKYGESILVSIRCCERLTEKLQKAKCDVEFLRCCLIYNLMPNFINIRLWKPGVRRSEQYKSFQRNCLIREFECRQKQARKLEKQVSAILIELEKQVSAILIELEKHLSSIDYLNVKKFCHDSASRIHTKVMKTHQKKLEELNRGPIGQNYEEMKLKLIHNISSYTLSKVEERLLCRGWDFCIENKISNFLDFETDLELNAMKIQSHCHQTVFSSICRKIHNASQQLMHTSKHKKISNLSDEELAALKSLKSNNNIVICKADKGNCIVILDKEAYMEKAEDVLKGKQFEPLRNDKFHRKREEKLNKYIFSLFKQGVIDNKLRYQLQSTYSSLSVFYGLPKAHKTGYPIRPIISNIGSYQYKLSKYLAKAIRDARPQAESYIKDSFEFVKRIKEIVLDTQQKTYIMCSLDVESLYTNVPVEEAIEITLNYIYKPKKIIDAPFDKEQMRILLNLSIRDAPFRFQNKIYK
;
A
#
# COMPACT_ATOMS: atom_id res chain seq x y z
N MET A 1 -17.97 -9.02 19.95
CA MET A 1 -17.82 -10.49 19.78
C MET A 1 -18.92 -11.32 20.46
N LEU A 2 -19.62 -10.85 21.50
CA LEU A 2 -20.87 -11.48 21.98
C LEU A 2 -22.07 -11.28 21.02
N PHE A 3 -22.01 -10.27 20.15
CA PHE A 3 -23.09 -9.91 19.23
C PHE A 3 -23.21 -10.83 18.00
N THR A 4 -22.12 -11.46 17.57
CA THR A 4 -22.10 -12.38 16.41
C THR A 4 -22.47 -13.81 16.78
N ALA A 5 -22.14 -14.25 18.00
CA ALA A 5 -22.46 -15.60 18.49
C ALA A 5 -23.94 -15.78 18.84
N VAL A 6 -24.63 -14.69 19.24
CA VAL A 6 -26.10 -14.70 19.44
C VAL A 6 -26.83 -14.70 18.09
N ILE A 7 -26.27 -14.07 17.05
CA ILE A 7 -26.90 -14.01 15.71
C ILE A 7 -26.85 -15.37 14.98
N SER A 8 -25.84 -16.21 15.24
CA SER A 8 -25.77 -17.57 14.67
C SER A 8 -26.68 -18.59 15.36
N PHE A 9 -27.15 -18.31 16.58
CA PHE A 9 -28.09 -19.20 17.29
C PHE A 9 -29.56 -18.92 16.88
N PHE A 10 -29.87 -17.70 16.44
CA PHE A 10 -31.22 -17.30 16.02
C PHE A 10 -31.53 -17.47 14.52
N SER A 11 -30.58 -17.97 13.71
CA SER A 11 -30.83 -18.33 12.31
C SER A 11 -31.43 -19.73 12.14
N TYR A 12 -31.51 -20.55 13.19
CA TYR A 12 -31.91 -21.95 13.10
C TYR A 12 -33.29 -22.30 13.70
N LEU A 13 -34.05 -21.34 14.22
CA LEU A 13 -35.30 -21.65 14.97
C LEU A 13 -36.61 -21.09 14.40
N PHE A 14 -36.60 -20.34 13.30
CA PHE A 14 -37.86 -19.97 12.63
C PHE A 14 -37.71 -19.88 11.10
N PRO A 15 -38.01 -20.99 10.39
CA PRO A 15 -38.21 -20.96 8.96
C PRO A 15 -39.71 -20.76 8.67
N THR A 16 -40.20 -19.52 8.68
CA THR A 16 -41.47 -19.21 8.00
C THR A 16 -41.46 -17.79 7.44
N ALA A 17 -41.37 -17.73 6.11
CA ALA A 17 -42.09 -16.82 5.22
C ALA A 17 -42.58 -15.49 5.83
N LEU A 18 -41.80 -14.43 5.59
CA LEU A 18 -42.22 -13.04 5.72
C LEU A 18 -43.36 -12.75 4.72
N SER A 19 -44.60 -12.89 5.16
CA SER A 19 -45.80 -12.55 4.39
C SER A 19 -46.21 -11.09 4.63
N SER A 20 -47.09 -10.58 3.78
CA SER A 20 -47.87 -9.34 3.96
C SER A 20 -48.49 -9.20 5.36
N GLY A 21 -48.61 -10.29 6.11
CA GLY A 21 -49.16 -10.35 7.46
C GLY A 21 -48.37 -9.62 8.55
N PHE A 22 -47.04 -9.43 8.49
CA PHE A 22 -46.31 -8.77 9.59
C PHE A 22 -46.67 -7.28 9.73
N ILE A 23 -46.73 -6.58 8.60
CA ILE A 23 -47.10 -5.16 8.53
C ILE A 23 -48.60 -4.98 8.80
N SER A 24 -49.44 -5.90 8.29
CA SER A 24 -50.86 -5.94 8.62
C SER A 24 -51.12 -6.22 10.10
N ASN A 25 -50.35 -7.11 10.74
CA ASN A 25 -50.45 -7.43 12.17
C ASN A 25 -49.97 -6.28 13.06
N LEU A 26 -48.93 -5.55 12.66
CA LEU A 26 -48.50 -4.33 13.36
C LEU A 26 -49.54 -3.21 13.24
N CYS A 27 -50.18 -3.07 12.07
CA CYS A 27 -51.28 -2.13 11.86
C CYS A 27 -52.49 -2.46 12.74
N LEU A 28 -52.88 -3.73 12.80
CA LEU A 28 -53.99 -4.21 13.63
C LEU A 28 -53.72 -4.10 15.14
N LYS A 29 -52.47 -4.26 15.57
CA LYS A 29 -52.10 -4.22 17.00
C LYS A 29 -51.82 -2.81 17.52
N TYR A 30 -51.25 -1.93 16.70
CA TYR A 30 -50.66 -0.67 17.16
C TYR A 30 -51.18 0.57 16.40
N GLY A 31 -52.07 0.38 15.43
CA GLY A 31 -52.70 1.46 14.67
C GLY A 31 -51.85 2.00 13.53
N GLU A 32 -52.48 2.85 12.70
CA GLU A 32 -51.89 3.37 11.46
C GLU A 32 -50.73 4.35 11.69
N SER A 33 -50.75 5.11 12.80
CA SER A 33 -49.71 6.12 13.10
C SER A 33 -48.32 5.48 13.29
N ILE A 34 -48.26 4.34 14.00
CA ILE A 34 -47.02 3.58 14.23
C ILE A 34 -46.54 2.96 12.91
N LEU A 35 -47.46 2.48 12.07
CA LEU A 35 -47.13 1.95 10.75
C LEU A 35 -46.49 3.02 9.84
N VAL A 36 -47.02 4.23 9.84
CA VAL A 36 -46.47 5.37 9.07
C VAL A 36 -45.04 5.67 9.50
N SER A 37 -44.76 5.68 10.81
CA SER A 37 -43.42 5.90 11.35
C SER A 37 -42.44 4.78 10.98
N ILE A 38 -42.85 3.51 11.05
CA ILE A 38 -42.04 2.36 10.63
C ILE A 38 -41.73 2.43 9.13
N ARG A 39 -42.72 2.71 8.29
CA ARG A 39 -42.54 2.87 6.84
C ARG A 39 -41.68 4.09 6.48
N CYS A 40 -41.75 5.16 7.26
CA CYS A 40 -40.87 6.31 7.12
C CYS A 40 -39.41 5.92 7.43
N CYS A 41 -39.18 5.19 8.52
CA CYS A 41 -37.88 4.68 8.92
C CYS A 41 -37.28 3.72 7.87
N GLU A 42 -38.08 2.77 7.37
CA GLU A 42 -37.69 1.86 6.28
C GLU A 42 -37.22 2.66 5.04
N ARG A 43 -38.05 3.57 4.53
CA ARG A 43 -37.73 4.40 3.35
C ARG A 43 -36.48 5.26 3.56
N LEU A 44 -36.28 5.82 4.75
CA LEU A 44 -35.11 6.64 5.04
C LEU A 44 -33.84 5.80 5.15
N THR A 45 -33.91 4.61 5.74
CA THR A 45 -32.79 3.67 5.82
C THR A 45 -32.40 3.19 4.42
N GLU A 46 -33.36 2.89 3.56
CA GLU A 46 -33.10 2.55 2.15
C GLU A 46 -32.45 3.70 1.38
N LYS A 47 -32.96 4.94 1.56
CA LYS A 47 -32.37 6.14 0.94
C LYS A 47 -30.95 6.38 1.43
N LEU A 48 -30.69 6.21 2.72
CA LEU A 48 -29.36 6.33 3.30
C LEU A 48 -28.41 5.29 2.71
N GLN A 49 -28.83 4.03 2.65
CA GLN A 49 -28.00 2.96 2.15
C GLN A 49 -27.68 3.13 0.67
N LYS A 50 -28.66 3.57 -0.13
CA LYS A 50 -28.43 3.97 -1.52
C LYS A 50 -27.43 5.12 -1.61
N ALA A 51 -27.59 6.19 -0.82
CA ALA A 51 -26.67 7.32 -0.82
C ALA A 51 -25.24 6.92 -0.45
N LYS A 52 -25.05 5.98 0.48
CA LYS A 52 -23.72 5.40 0.79
C LYS A 52 -23.12 4.67 -0.40
N CYS A 53 -23.92 3.86 -1.10
CA CYS A 53 -23.48 3.17 -2.32
C CYS A 53 -23.16 4.14 -3.47
N ASP A 54 -23.93 5.24 -3.60
CA ASP A 54 -23.69 6.31 -4.57
C ASP A 54 -22.37 7.03 -4.26
N VAL A 55 -22.11 7.37 -3.00
CA VAL A 55 -20.83 7.98 -2.55
C VAL A 55 -19.66 7.06 -2.88
N GLU A 56 -19.78 5.76 -2.61
CA GLU A 56 -18.74 4.78 -2.90
C GLU A 56 -18.47 4.66 -4.41
N PHE A 57 -19.52 4.61 -5.23
CA PHE A 57 -19.39 4.61 -6.69
C PHE A 57 -18.67 5.85 -7.21
N LEU A 58 -19.04 7.04 -6.73
CA LEU A 58 -18.39 8.30 -7.12
C LEU A 58 -16.93 8.35 -6.66
N ARG A 59 -16.64 7.79 -5.48
CA ARG A 59 -15.27 7.63 -4.95
C ARG A 59 -14.42 6.77 -5.89
N CYS A 60 -14.94 5.61 -6.31
CA CYS A 60 -14.26 4.75 -7.29
C CYS A 60 -14.02 5.49 -8.61
N CYS A 61 -15.02 6.20 -9.13
CA CYS A 61 -14.87 7.01 -10.34
C CYS A 61 -13.76 8.06 -10.23
N LEU A 62 -13.61 8.73 -9.08
CA LEU A 62 -12.55 9.71 -8.84
C LEU A 62 -11.15 9.07 -8.78
N ILE A 63 -11.03 7.93 -8.09
CA ILE A 63 -9.77 7.19 -7.90
C ILE A 63 -9.27 6.64 -9.23
N TYR A 64 -10.14 5.96 -9.98
CA TYR A 64 -9.78 5.31 -11.25
C TYR A 64 -9.89 6.24 -12.46
N ASN A 65 -10.18 7.54 -12.23
CA ASN A 65 -10.39 8.55 -13.28
C ASN A 65 -11.44 8.13 -14.33
N LEU A 66 -12.49 7.44 -13.88
CA LEU A 66 -13.59 6.97 -14.72
C LEU A 66 -14.69 8.01 -14.75
N MET A 67 -15.13 8.43 -15.93
CA MET A 67 -16.14 9.47 -16.10
C MET A 67 -17.52 8.86 -16.33
N PRO A 68 -18.45 8.93 -15.35
CA PRO A 68 -19.80 8.44 -15.54
C PRO A 68 -20.53 9.20 -16.65
N ASN A 69 -21.44 8.50 -17.33
CA ASN A 69 -22.18 9.07 -18.47
C ASN A 69 -22.98 10.33 -18.14
N PHE A 70 -23.45 10.49 -16.90
CA PHE A 70 -24.21 11.68 -16.48
C PHE A 70 -23.35 12.96 -16.37
N ILE A 71 -22.02 12.84 -16.37
CA ILE A 71 -21.09 13.98 -16.38
C ILE A 71 -20.75 14.42 -17.81
N ASN A 72 -21.00 13.55 -18.79
CA ASN A 72 -20.66 13.80 -20.18
C ASN A 72 -21.62 14.83 -20.78
N ILE A 73 -21.16 16.07 -20.90
CA ILE A 73 -21.90 17.12 -21.61
C ILE A 73 -21.75 16.91 -23.13
N ARG A 74 -22.85 17.10 -23.87
CA ARG A 74 -22.82 17.11 -25.33
C ARG A 74 -22.03 18.34 -25.81
N LEU A 75 -20.92 18.10 -26.50
CA LEU A 75 -20.07 19.15 -27.05
C LEU A 75 -20.38 19.37 -28.54
N TRP A 76 -20.16 20.61 -29.02
CA TRP A 76 -20.33 20.96 -30.43
C TRP A 76 -19.28 20.33 -31.35
N LYS A 77 -18.11 19.96 -30.81
CA LYS A 77 -17.04 19.25 -31.54
C LYS A 77 -16.52 18.05 -30.74
N PRO A 78 -16.49 16.82 -31.30
CA PRO A 78 -16.01 15.62 -30.60
C PRO A 78 -14.54 15.68 -30.17
N GLY A 79 -13.68 16.37 -30.94
CA GLY A 79 -12.25 16.51 -30.64
C GLY A 79 -11.95 17.21 -29.32
N VAL A 80 -12.86 18.08 -28.85
CA VAL A 80 -12.75 18.78 -27.57
C VAL A 80 -12.84 17.80 -26.39
N ARG A 81 -13.41 16.60 -26.57
CA ARG A 81 -13.43 15.57 -25.52
C ARG A 81 -12.04 15.08 -25.11
N ARG A 82 -11.04 15.26 -25.97
CA ARG A 82 -9.65 14.87 -25.69
C ARG A 82 -8.85 15.98 -25.04
N SER A 83 -9.37 17.20 -24.97
CA SER A 83 -8.67 18.33 -24.38
C SER A 83 -8.57 18.18 -22.87
N GLU A 84 -7.46 18.66 -22.31
CA GLU A 84 -7.22 18.57 -20.87
C GLU A 84 -8.20 19.45 -20.09
N GLN A 85 -8.62 20.58 -20.66
CA GLN A 85 -9.63 21.47 -20.07
C GLN A 85 -10.99 20.76 -19.92
N TYR A 86 -11.40 19.96 -20.90
CA TYR A 86 -12.67 19.22 -20.81
C TYR A 86 -12.59 18.10 -19.77
N LYS A 87 -11.47 17.37 -19.71
CA LYS A 87 -11.25 16.34 -18.67
C LYS A 87 -11.21 16.95 -17.28
N SER A 88 -10.53 18.08 -17.09
CA SER A 88 -10.48 18.83 -15.84
C SER A 88 -11.88 19.30 -15.42
N PHE A 89 -12.66 19.84 -16.37
CA PHE A 89 -14.05 20.21 -16.13
C PHE A 89 -14.91 19.01 -15.69
N GLN A 90 -14.84 17.88 -16.39
CA GLN A 90 -15.56 16.66 -16.03
C GLN A 90 -15.17 16.18 -14.62
N ARG A 91 -13.88 16.21 -14.30
CA ARG A 91 -13.35 15.84 -12.98
C ARG A 91 -13.89 16.77 -11.88
N ASN A 92 -13.93 18.08 -12.12
CA ASN A 92 -14.51 19.05 -11.18
C ASN A 92 -16.01 18.85 -10.96
N CYS A 93 -16.77 18.54 -12.00
CA CYS A 93 -18.18 18.17 -11.90
C CYS A 93 -18.35 16.89 -11.05
N LEU A 94 -17.49 15.89 -11.24
CA LEU A 94 -17.51 14.64 -10.46
C LEU A 94 -17.21 14.88 -8.98
N ILE A 95 -16.22 15.72 -8.68
CA ILE A 95 -15.88 16.11 -7.29
C ILE A 95 -17.09 16.80 -6.62
N ARG A 96 -17.74 17.74 -7.32
CA ARG A 96 -18.92 18.44 -6.78
C ARG A 96 -20.09 17.49 -6.52
N GLU A 97 -20.34 16.55 -7.43
CA GLU A 97 -21.39 15.53 -7.24
C GLU A 97 -21.06 14.63 -6.05
N PHE A 98 -19.79 14.19 -5.91
CA PHE A 98 -19.32 13.43 -4.75
C PHE A 98 -19.56 14.19 -3.44
N GLU A 99 -19.16 15.46 -3.37
CA GLU A 99 -19.40 16.30 -2.19
C GLU A 99 -20.90 16.46 -1.87
N CYS A 100 -21.74 16.64 -2.89
CA CYS A 100 -23.18 16.79 -2.74
C CYS A 100 -23.80 15.52 -2.15
N ARG A 101 -23.46 14.35 -2.71
CA ARG A 101 -23.94 13.05 -2.23
C ARG A 101 -23.44 12.71 -0.84
N GLN A 102 -22.19 13.06 -0.51
CA GLN A 102 -21.66 12.87 0.84
C GLN A 102 -22.40 13.74 1.87
N LYS A 103 -22.70 15.01 1.54
CA LYS A 103 -23.52 15.88 2.40
C LYS A 103 -24.94 15.33 2.56
N GLN A 104 -25.53 14.82 1.48
CA GLN A 104 -26.87 14.20 1.51
C GLN A 104 -26.88 12.96 2.40
N ALA A 105 -25.88 12.07 2.29
CA ALA A 105 -25.76 10.89 3.16
C ALA A 105 -25.67 11.29 4.64
N ARG A 106 -24.81 12.25 5.00
CA ARG A 106 -24.71 12.77 6.37
C ARG A 106 -26.01 13.40 6.88
N LYS A 107 -26.74 14.12 6.03
CA LYS A 107 -28.05 14.69 6.38
C LYS A 107 -29.07 13.57 6.65
N LEU A 108 -29.10 12.54 5.81
CA LEU A 108 -29.97 11.38 5.99
C LEU A 108 -29.60 10.60 7.26
N GLU A 109 -28.31 10.43 7.59
CA GLU A 109 -27.89 9.80 8.85
C GLU A 109 -28.42 10.57 10.06
N LYS A 110 -28.27 11.90 10.04
CA LYS A 110 -28.80 12.78 11.10
C LYS A 110 -30.33 12.72 11.19
N GLN A 111 -31.04 12.60 10.06
CA GLN A 111 -32.48 12.45 10.04
C GLN A 111 -32.93 11.08 10.57
N VAL A 112 -32.24 10.00 10.21
CA VAL A 112 -32.49 8.66 10.75
C VAL A 112 -32.23 8.64 12.25
N SER A 113 -31.11 9.20 12.72
CA SER A 113 -30.83 9.29 14.16
C SER A 113 -31.82 10.18 14.89
N ALA A 114 -32.25 11.29 14.29
CA ALA A 114 -33.27 12.16 14.87
C ALA A 114 -34.63 11.46 14.95
N ILE A 115 -35.04 10.69 13.93
CA ILE A 115 -36.28 9.91 13.96
C ILE A 115 -36.21 8.76 14.94
N LEU A 116 -35.03 8.12 15.11
CA LEU A 116 -34.84 7.12 16.16
C LEU A 116 -34.96 7.74 17.56
N ILE A 117 -34.43 8.95 17.76
CA ILE A 117 -34.54 9.71 19.01
C ILE A 117 -35.97 10.27 19.21
N GLU A 118 -36.66 10.68 18.15
CA GLU A 118 -38.06 11.14 18.16
C GLU A 118 -38.99 9.96 18.44
N LEU A 119 -38.70 8.79 17.87
CA LEU A 119 -39.33 7.53 18.23
C LEU A 119 -39.04 7.21 19.68
N GLU A 120 -37.81 7.31 20.18
CA GLU A 120 -37.49 7.12 21.61
C GLU A 120 -38.20 8.13 22.52
N LYS A 121 -38.43 9.37 22.08
CA LYS A 121 -39.17 10.41 22.81
C LYS A 121 -40.68 10.22 22.78
N GLN A 122 -41.28 9.92 21.63
CA GLN A 122 -42.68 9.53 21.53
C GLN A 122 -42.91 8.21 22.28
N VAL A 123 -41.97 7.29 22.20
CA VAL A 123 -41.92 6.07 22.98
C VAL A 123 -41.73 6.41 24.45
N SER A 124 -41.05 7.46 24.92
CA SER A 124 -41.02 7.79 26.37
C SER A 124 -42.34 8.33 26.94
N ALA A 125 -43.12 9.06 26.14
CA ALA A 125 -44.46 9.54 26.54
C ALA A 125 -45.51 8.42 26.42
N ILE A 126 -45.34 7.52 25.46
CA ILE A 126 -46.23 6.39 25.24
C ILE A 126 -45.72 5.14 26.02
N LEU A 127 -44.47 5.04 26.50
CA LEU A 127 -43.90 3.90 27.28
C LEU A 127 -44.57 3.76 28.64
N ILE A 128 -44.98 4.88 29.22
CA ILE A 128 -45.78 4.90 30.46
C ILE A 128 -47.18 4.31 30.21
N GLU A 129 -47.64 4.28 28.94
CA GLU A 129 -48.91 3.68 28.51
C GLU A 129 -48.74 2.32 27.76
N LEU A 130 -47.55 2.05 27.20
CA LEU A 130 -47.17 0.89 26.37
C LEU A 130 -46.34 -0.16 27.11
N GLU A 131 -45.84 0.12 28.32
CA GLU A 131 -45.54 -0.93 29.29
C GLU A 131 -46.79 -1.82 29.56
N LYS A 132 -47.98 -1.37 29.15
CA LYS A 132 -49.20 -2.19 29.13
C LYS A 132 -49.49 -2.92 27.80
N HIS A 133 -48.86 -2.60 26.65
CA HIS A 133 -49.33 -3.13 25.35
C HIS A 133 -48.30 -3.51 24.25
N LEU A 134 -46.97 -3.26 24.34
CA LEU A 134 -45.99 -3.71 23.33
C LEU A 134 -45.02 -4.79 23.87
N SER A 135 -44.80 -5.89 23.13
CA SER A 135 -43.82 -6.92 23.52
C SER A 135 -42.41 -6.61 23.01
N SER A 136 -41.37 -6.93 23.79
CA SER A 136 -39.95 -6.76 23.40
C SER A 136 -39.58 -7.49 22.10
N ILE A 137 -40.35 -8.52 21.74
CA ILE A 137 -40.20 -9.30 20.50
C ILE A 137 -40.55 -8.46 19.26
N ASP A 138 -41.64 -7.68 19.31
CA ASP A 138 -42.12 -6.92 18.15
C ASP A 138 -41.16 -5.77 17.78
N TYR A 139 -40.53 -5.14 18.79
CA TYR A 139 -39.49 -4.13 18.58
C TYR A 139 -38.24 -4.71 17.89
N LEU A 140 -37.76 -5.88 18.33
CA LEU A 140 -36.64 -6.57 17.69
C LEU A 140 -36.96 -6.96 16.24
N ASN A 141 -38.20 -7.37 15.98
CA ASN A 141 -38.68 -7.73 14.64
C ASN A 141 -38.71 -6.52 13.68
N VAL A 142 -39.12 -5.34 14.15
CA VAL A 142 -39.09 -4.10 13.34
C VAL A 142 -37.65 -3.69 13.00
N LYS A 143 -36.73 -3.76 13.97
CA LYS A 143 -35.31 -3.47 13.73
C LYS A 143 -34.69 -4.43 12.71
N LYS A 144 -35.02 -5.73 12.82
CA LYS A 144 -34.60 -6.76 11.86
C LYS A 144 -35.17 -6.49 10.47
N PHE A 145 -36.45 -6.12 10.37
CA PHE A 145 -37.10 -5.77 9.11
C PHE A 145 -36.43 -4.58 8.39
N CYS A 146 -36.16 -3.48 9.10
CA CYS A 146 -35.46 -2.32 8.53
C CYS A 146 -34.03 -2.68 8.07
N HIS A 147 -33.31 -3.49 8.87
CA HIS A 147 -31.99 -3.99 8.50
C HIS A 147 -32.03 -4.87 7.25
N ASP A 148 -32.99 -5.80 7.16
CA ASP A 148 -33.14 -6.69 6.02
C ASP A 148 -33.56 -5.95 4.75
N SER A 149 -34.39 -4.90 4.86
CA SER A 149 -34.69 -4.04 3.71
C SER A 149 -33.48 -3.23 3.25
N ALA A 150 -32.73 -2.64 4.19
CA ALA A 150 -31.51 -1.91 3.89
C ALA A 150 -30.45 -2.81 3.22
N SER A 151 -30.27 -4.04 3.71
CA SER A 151 -29.36 -5.03 3.14
C SER A 151 -29.75 -5.41 1.71
N ARG A 152 -31.05 -5.65 1.44
CA ARG A 152 -31.55 -5.93 0.08
C ARG A 152 -31.27 -4.78 -0.89
N ILE A 153 -31.51 -3.54 -0.47
CA ILE A 153 -31.21 -2.35 -1.30
C ILE A 153 -29.70 -2.20 -1.52
N HIS A 154 -28.88 -2.40 -0.49
CA HIS A 154 -27.42 -2.36 -0.63
C HIS A 154 -26.93 -3.32 -1.70
N THR A 155 -27.31 -4.61 -1.62
CA THR A 155 -26.88 -5.62 -2.58
C THR A 155 -27.32 -5.28 -4.00
N LYS A 156 -28.57 -4.82 -4.18
CA LYS A 156 -29.11 -4.45 -5.49
C LYS A 156 -28.38 -3.25 -6.10
N VAL A 157 -28.15 -2.19 -5.32
CA VAL A 157 -27.48 -0.97 -5.79
C VAL A 157 -26.01 -1.23 -6.06
N MET A 158 -25.30 -1.94 -5.17
CA MET A 158 -23.90 -2.30 -5.37
C MET A 158 -23.67 -3.14 -6.63
N LYS A 159 -24.52 -4.15 -6.89
CA LYS A 159 -24.44 -4.95 -8.12
C LYS A 159 -24.60 -4.09 -9.38
N THR A 160 -25.52 -3.12 -9.33
CA THR A 160 -25.74 -2.18 -10.44
C THR A 160 -24.54 -1.25 -10.62
N HIS A 161 -23.96 -0.75 -9.53
CA HIS A 161 -22.81 0.14 -9.54
C HIS A 161 -21.55 -0.57 -10.03
N GLN A 162 -21.33 -1.81 -9.59
CA GLN A 162 -20.25 -2.66 -10.07
C GLN A 162 -20.33 -2.85 -11.59
N LYS A 163 -21.50 -3.21 -12.13
CA LYS A 163 -21.66 -3.36 -13.59
C LYS A 163 -21.33 -2.07 -14.35
N LYS A 164 -21.83 -0.92 -13.87
CA LYS A 164 -21.53 0.40 -14.47
C LYS A 164 -20.04 0.73 -14.43
N LEU A 165 -19.39 0.40 -13.31
CA LEU A 165 -17.97 0.60 -13.10
C LEU A 165 -17.14 -0.27 -14.06
N GLU A 166 -17.50 -1.53 -14.22
CA GLU A 166 -16.86 -2.48 -15.15
C GLU A 166 -17.03 -2.05 -16.62
N GLU A 167 -18.22 -1.58 -16.98
CA GLU A 167 -18.50 -1.01 -18.31
C GLU A 167 -17.64 0.24 -18.59
N LEU A 168 -17.50 1.14 -17.61
CA LEU A 168 -16.67 2.35 -17.73
C LEU A 168 -15.18 2.03 -17.83
N ASN A 169 -14.72 1.02 -17.09
CA ASN A 169 -13.32 0.61 -17.06
C ASN A 169 -12.95 -0.36 -18.20
N ARG A 170 -13.92 -0.83 -18.98
CA ARG A 170 -13.75 -1.87 -20.02
C ARG A 170 -13.15 -3.17 -19.47
N GLY A 171 -13.56 -3.54 -18.26
CA GLY A 171 -13.04 -4.67 -17.51
C GLY A 171 -13.25 -4.49 -16.01
N PRO A 172 -12.97 -5.53 -15.19
CA PRO A 172 -13.10 -5.44 -13.73
C PRO A 172 -12.32 -4.25 -13.16
N ILE A 173 -12.93 -3.48 -12.26
CA ILE A 173 -12.25 -2.40 -11.54
C ILE A 173 -11.38 -3.01 -10.44
N GLY A 174 -10.09 -2.69 -10.49
CA GLY A 174 -9.09 -3.32 -9.65
C GLY A 174 -8.67 -4.69 -10.21
N GLN A 175 -7.62 -5.25 -9.63
CA GLN A 175 -7.26 -6.65 -9.89
C GLN A 175 -8.45 -7.54 -9.49
N ASN A 176 -8.75 -8.59 -10.27
CA ASN A 176 -9.81 -9.53 -9.95
C ASN A 176 -9.53 -10.14 -8.56
N TYR A 177 -10.19 -9.60 -7.54
CA TYR A 177 -9.84 -9.84 -6.14
C TYR A 177 -9.88 -11.33 -5.81
N GLU A 178 -10.90 -12.05 -6.29
CA GLU A 178 -11.08 -13.48 -6.02
C GLU A 178 -9.97 -14.33 -6.65
N GLU A 179 -9.54 -14.01 -7.87
CA GLU A 179 -8.45 -14.73 -8.55
C GLU A 179 -7.07 -14.35 -7.99
N MET A 180 -6.91 -13.09 -7.57
CA MET A 180 -5.61 -12.54 -7.21
C MET A 180 -5.27 -12.72 -5.74
N LYS A 181 -6.29 -12.82 -4.87
CA LYS A 181 -6.12 -13.05 -3.43
C LYS A 181 -5.22 -14.23 -3.14
N LEU A 182 -5.48 -15.38 -3.76
CA LEU A 182 -4.71 -16.61 -3.53
C LEU A 182 -3.27 -16.53 -4.04
N LYS A 183 -3.00 -15.64 -5.01
CA LYS A 183 -1.66 -15.46 -5.58
C LYS A 183 -0.84 -14.39 -4.85
N LEU A 184 -1.50 -13.37 -4.29
CA LEU A 184 -0.84 -12.22 -3.67
C LEU A 184 -0.75 -12.33 -2.15
N ILE A 185 -1.70 -12.99 -1.49
CA ILE A 185 -1.74 -13.14 -0.04
C ILE A 185 -1.46 -14.59 0.34
N HIS A 186 -0.34 -14.81 1.00
CA HIS A 186 0.00 -16.06 1.65
C HIS A 186 -0.16 -15.90 3.16
N ASN A 187 -1.36 -16.18 3.66
CA ASN A 187 -1.59 -16.22 5.10
C ASN A 187 -1.23 -17.61 5.64
N ILE A 188 -0.13 -17.67 6.38
CA ILE A 188 0.39 -18.88 7.04
C ILE A 188 0.40 -18.73 8.57
N SER A 189 -0.29 -17.70 9.06
CA SER A 189 -0.48 -17.44 10.48
C SER A 189 -1.78 -18.06 11.00
N SER A 190 -1.89 -18.19 12.31
CA SER A 190 -3.13 -18.53 13.01
C SER A 190 -4.22 -17.45 12.88
N TYR A 191 -3.86 -16.24 12.46
CA TYR A 191 -4.77 -15.10 12.37
C TYR A 191 -5.68 -15.17 11.14
N THR A 192 -6.99 -15.12 11.37
CA THR A 192 -7.99 -15.06 10.29
C THR A 192 -8.24 -13.62 9.84
N LEU A 193 -7.86 -13.30 8.61
CA LEU A 193 -8.12 -11.99 8.02
C LEU A 193 -9.62 -11.78 7.77
N SER A 194 -10.09 -10.57 8.04
CA SER A 194 -11.41 -10.11 7.59
C SER A 194 -11.42 -9.84 6.09
N LYS A 195 -12.61 -9.87 5.47
CA LYS A 195 -12.78 -9.52 4.04
C LYS A 195 -12.27 -8.12 3.70
N VAL A 196 -12.29 -7.19 4.64
CA VAL A 196 -11.78 -5.82 4.44
C VAL A 196 -10.25 -5.83 4.40
N GLU A 197 -9.61 -6.53 5.35
CA GLU A 197 -8.16 -6.67 5.42
C GLU A 197 -7.60 -7.41 4.20
N GLU A 198 -8.26 -8.48 3.75
CA GLU A 198 -7.86 -9.20 2.54
C GLU A 198 -7.94 -8.30 1.31
N ARG A 199 -9.05 -7.56 1.12
CA ARG A 199 -9.18 -6.63 -0.02
C ARG A 199 -8.11 -5.54 0.01
N LEU A 200 -7.78 -5.03 1.20
CA LEU A 200 -6.74 -4.04 1.39
C LEU A 200 -5.35 -4.61 1.01
N LEU A 201 -5.00 -5.78 1.55
CA LEU A 201 -3.71 -6.42 1.28
C LEU A 201 -3.60 -6.87 -0.20
N CYS A 202 -4.69 -7.28 -0.84
CA CYS A 202 -4.70 -7.61 -2.27
C CYS A 202 -4.29 -6.45 -3.18
N ARG A 203 -4.28 -5.19 -2.70
CA ARG A 203 -3.76 -4.05 -3.47
C ARG A 203 -2.23 -4.10 -3.64
N GLY A 204 -1.54 -4.92 -2.85
CA GLY A 204 -0.09 -5.17 -2.96
C GLY A 204 0.79 -4.08 -2.33
N TRP A 205 2.10 -4.32 -2.35
CA TRP A 205 3.10 -3.43 -1.72
C TRP A 205 3.29 -2.09 -2.43
N ASP A 206 2.95 -2.03 -3.72
CA ASP A 206 3.10 -0.82 -4.54
C ASP A 206 1.87 0.09 -4.48
N PHE A 207 0.84 -0.30 -3.71
CA PHE A 207 -0.32 0.54 -3.49
C PHE A 207 0.04 1.76 -2.64
N CYS A 208 -0.06 2.95 -3.25
CA CYS A 208 0.17 4.22 -2.56
C CYS A 208 -1.13 4.73 -1.92
N ILE A 209 -1.05 5.09 -0.63
CA ILE A 209 -2.16 5.78 0.05
C ILE A 209 -2.08 7.26 -0.28
N GLU A 210 -3.00 7.73 -1.12
CA GLU A 210 -3.09 9.14 -1.50
C GLU A 210 -4.19 9.83 -0.69
N ASN A 211 -3.83 10.95 -0.06
CA ASN A 211 -4.75 11.82 0.70
C ASN A 211 -5.06 13.13 -0.05
N LYS A 212 -4.59 13.27 -1.29
CA LYS A 212 -4.70 14.48 -2.10
C LYS A 212 -5.18 14.09 -3.49
N ILE A 213 -6.41 14.45 -3.82
CA ILE A 213 -6.80 14.59 -5.22
C ILE A 213 -6.90 16.09 -5.50
N SER A 214 -5.83 16.64 -6.06
CA SER A 214 -5.80 18.01 -6.54
C SER A 214 -4.57 18.16 -7.42
N ASN A 215 -4.76 18.18 -8.73
CA ASN A 215 -3.78 18.81 -9.62
C ASN A 215 -3.86 20.32 -9.39
N PHE A 216 -3.18 20.79 -8.34
CA PHE A 216 -3.06 22.23 -8.07
C PHE A 216 -2.34 22.94 -9.21
N LEU A 217 -1.44 22.22 -9.90
CA LEU A 217 -0.71 22.71 -11.06
C LEU A 217 -1.67 23.11 -12.20
N ASP A 218 -2.70 22.30 -12.48
CA ASP A 218 -3.67 22.60 -13.54
C ASP A 218 -4.49 23.85 -13.19
N PHE A 219 -4.90 24.00 -11.92
CA PHE A 219 -5.61 25.18 -11.45
C PHE A 219 -4.76 26.46 -11.50
N GLU A 220 -3.48 26.37 -11.15
CA GLU A 220 -2.51 27.47 -11.26
C GLU A 220 -2.32 27.87 -12.73
N THR A 221 -2.11 26.90 -13.63
CA THR A 221 -1.95 27.18 -15.07
C THR A 221 -3.21 27.78 -15.72
N ASP A 222 -4.41 27.33 -15.34
CA ASP A 222 -5.66 27.90 -15.85
C ASP A 222 -5.88 29.35 -15.36
N LEU A 223 -5.52 29.64 -14.11
CA LEU A 223 -5.57 31.01 -13.58
C LEU A 223 -4.59 31.93 -14.31
N GLU A 224 -3.36 31.48 -14.53
CA GLU A 224 -2.34 32.24 -15.26
C GLU A 224 -2.77 32.50 -16.71
N LEU A 225 -3.26 31.48 -17.42
CA LEU A 225 -3.72 31.62 -18.80
C LEU A 225 -4.89 32.60 -18.93
N ASN A 226 -5.84 32.57 -17.99
CA ASN A 226 -6.96 33.50 -18.01
C ASN A 226 -6.55 34.92 -17.59
N ALA A 227 -5.59 35.07 -16.67
CA ALA A 227 -5.00 36.37 -16.37
C ALA A 227 -4.29 36.95 -17.61
N MET A 228 -3.46 36.17 -18.30
CA MET A 228 -2.75 36.63 -19.52
C MET A 228 -3.70 37.11 -20.63
N LYS A 229 -4.90 36.51 -20.77
CA LYS A 229 -5.91 37.00 -21.73
C LYS A 229 -6.43 38.41 -21.41
N ILE A 230 -6.44 38.80 -20.13
CA ILE A 230 -6.89 40.12 -19.66
C ILE A 230 -5.79 41.16 -19.87
N GLN A 231 -4.51 40.76 -19.90
CA GLN A 231 -3.35 41.65 -20.03
C GLN A 231 -3.45 42.60 -21.23
N SER A 232 -3.92 42.11 -22.38
CA SER A 232 -4.08 42.89 -23.61
C SER A 232 -5.20 43.93 -23.55
N HIS A 233 -6.07 43.88 -22.55
CA HIS A 233 -7.26 44.73 -22.41
C HIS A 233 -7.19 45.67 -21.20
N CYS A 234 -6.07 45.71 -20.47
CA CYS A 234 -5.93 46.56 -19.29
C CYS A 234 -4.53 47.16 -19.14
N HIS A 235 -4.45 48.33 -18.51
CA HIS A 235 -3.18 48.98 -18.19
C HIS A 235 -2.37 48.15 -17.17
N GLN A 236 -1.04 48.10 -17.32
CA GLN A 236 -0.13 47.21 -16.57
C GLN A 236 -0.26 47.30 -15.04
N THR A 237 -0.56 48.48 -14.50
CA THR A 237 -0.77 48.73 -13.07
C THR A 237 -2.08 48.11 -12.56
N VAL A 238 -3.14 48.19 -13.34
CA VAL A 238 -4.44 47.56 -13.05
C VAL A 238 -4.32 46.05 -13.17
N PHE A 239 -3.62 45.58 -14.20
CA PHE A 239 -3.31 44.17 -14.41
C PHE A 239 -2.61 43.55 -13.19
N SER A 240 -1.54 44.19 -12.73
CA SER A 240 -0.77 43.77 -11.56
C SER A 240 -1.64 43.69 -10.29
N SER A 241 -2.56 44.64 -10.10
CA SER A 241 -3.49 44.65 -8.97
C SER A 241 -4.52 43.52 -9.03
N ILE A 242 -5.04 43.23 -10.23
CA ILE A 242 -5.95 42.11 -10.48
C ILE A 242 -5.25 40.77 -10.24
N CYS A 243 -4.05 40.58 -10.80
CA CYS A 243 -3.24 39.37 -10.61
C CYS A 243 -2.95 39.12 -9.13
N ARG A 244 -2.63 40.17 -8.35
CA ARG A 244 -2.44 40.05 -6.90
C ARG A 244 -3.72 39.64 -6.17
N LYS A 245 -4.88 40.18 -6.54
CA LYS A 245 -6.17 39.79 -5.95
C LYS A 245 -6.54 38.34 -6.30
N ILE A 246 -6.33 37.93 -7.55
CA ILE A 246 -6.54 36.56 -8.02
C ILE A 246 -5.58 35.61 -7.28
N HIS A 247 -4.31 35.96 -7.17
CA HIS A 247 -3.32 35.18 -6.42
C HIS A 247 -3.76 34.99 -4.96
N ASN A 248 -4.13 36.06 -4.26
CA ASN A 248 -4.58 35.97 -2.87
C ASN A 248 -5.87 35.14 -2.71
N ALA A 249 -6.84 35.30 -3.60
CA ALA A 249 -8.07 34.50 -3.60
C ALA A 249 -7.78 33.02 -3.89
N SER A 250 -6.88 32.74 -4.84
CA SER A 250 -6.44 31.39 -5.18
C SER A 250 -5.74 30.72 -4.00
N GLN A 251 -4.86 31.44 -3.30
CA GLN A 251 -4.18 30.94 -2.10
C GLN A 251 -5.17 30.67 -0.96
N GLN A 252 -6.16 31.53 -0.75
CA GLN A 252 -7.22 31.28 0.24
C GLN A 252 -8.07 30.05 -0.13
N LEU A 253 -8.42 29.86 -1.40
CA LEU A 253 -9.10 28.65 -1.89
C LEU A 253 -8.24 27.40 -1.76
N MET A 254 -6.93 27.49 -2.02
CA MET A 254 -5.97 26.41 -1.80
C MET A 254 -5.84 26.07 -0.31
N HIS A 255 -5.81 27.07 0.58
CA HIS A 255 -5.76 26.86 2.02
C HIS A 255 -7.04 26.23 2.57
N THR A 256 -8.22 26.63 2.09
CA THR A 256 -9.50 26.03 2.50
C THR A 256 -9.71 24.61 1.94
N SER A 257 -9.19 24.32 0.75
CA SER A 257 -9.23 22.97 0.14
C SER A 257 -8.15 22.02 0.67
N LYS A 258 -7.00 22.51 1.15
CA LYS A 258 -5.97 21.71 1.86
C LYS A 258 -6.53 20.89 3.03
N HIS A 259 -7.66 21.30 3.61
CA HIS A 259 -8.32 20.61 4.71
C HIS A 259 -9.35 19.55 4.28
N LYS A 260 -9.67 19.43 2.98
CA LYS A 260 -10.59 18.41 2.44
C LYS A 260 -9.80 17.22 1.88
N LYS A 261 -9.38 16.32 2.77
CA LYS A 261 -8.67 15.08 2.39
C LYS A 261 -9.64 14.09 1.75
N ILE A 262 -9.56 13.89 0.43
CA ILE A 262 -10.14 12.70 -0.20
C ILE A 262 -9.07 11.63 -0.13
N SER A 263 -9.33 10.58 0.65
CA SER A 263 -8.46 9.41 0.74
C SER A 263 -8.91 8.35 -0.27
N ASN A 264 -7.95 7.67 -0.89
CA ASN A 264 -8.23 6.47 -1.69
C ASN A 264 -8.49 5.21 -0.83
N LEU A 265 -8.57 5.37 0.49
CA LEU A 265 -9.02 4.37 1.46
C LEU A 265 -10.36 4.78 2.08
N SER A 266 -11.24 3.81 2.34
CA SER A 266 -12.45 4.05 3.12
C SER A 266 -12.11 4.13 4.60
N ASP A 267 -13.02 4.67 5.42
CA ASP A 267 -12.83 4.69 6.87
C ASP A 267 -12.69 3.27 7.44
N GLU A 268 -13.41 2.29 6.87
CA GLU A 268 -13.30 0.87 7.22
C GLU A 268 -11.92 0.28 6.86
N GLU A 269 -11.41 0.57 5.67
CA GLU A 269 -10.08 0.11 5.23
C GLU A 269 -8.96 0.74 6.04
N LEU A 270 -9.12 2.02 6.42
CA LEU A 270 -8.16 2.73 7.26
C LEU A 270 -8.17 2.17 8.69
N ALA A 271 -9.35 1.82 9.23
CA ALA A 271 -9.48 1.13 10.50
C ALA A 271 -8.83 -0.27 10.45
N ALA A 272 -9.06 -1.02 9.36
CA ALA A 272 -8.43 -2.33 9.13
C ALA A 272 -6.89 -2.23 9.08
N LEU A 273 -6.35 -1.23 8.37
CA LEU A 273 -4.90 -1.00 8.29
C LEU A 273 -4.30 -0.68 9.68
N LYS A 274 -5.00 0.13 10.48
CA LYS A 274 -4.61 0.42 11.87
C LYS A 274 -4.67 -0.83 12.75
N SER A 275 -5.72 -1.64 12.60
CA SER A 275 -5.90 -2.92 13.30
C SER A 275 -4.72 -3.86 13.02
N LEU A 276 -4.42 -4.11 11.74
CA LEU A 276 -3.28 -4.94 11.32
C LEU A 276 -1.95 -4.40 11.86
N LYS A 277 -1.73 -3.08 11.82
CA LYS A 277 -0.52 -2.46 12.37
C LYS A 277 -0.40 -2.63 13.89
N SER A 278 -1.51 -2.60 14.62
CA SER A 278 -1.53 -2.75 16.07
C SER A 278 -1.39 -4.21 16.53
N ASN A 279 -1.58 -5.18 15.64
CA ASN A 279 -1.50 -6.59 15.99
C ASN A 279 -0.04 -7.05 16.13
N ASN A 280 0.41 -7.20 17.37
CA ASN A 280 1.77 -7.63 17.70
C ASN A 280 1.99 -9.15 17.59
N ASN A 281 0.95 -9.94 17.34
CA ASN A 281 1.04 -11.41 17.27
C ASN A 281 1.40 -11.90 15.86
N ILE A 282 1.28 -11.03 14.85
CA ILE A 282 1.56 -11.38 13.46
C ILE A 282 2.71 -10.53 12.90
N VAL A 283 3.35 -11.04 11.86
CA VAL A 283 4.35 -10.35 11.04
C VAL A 283 3.86 -10.35 9.60
N ILE A 284 3.66 -9.15 9.05
CA ILE A 284 3.29 -8.95 7.64
C ILE A 284 4.54 -8.50 6.90
N CYS A 285 5.02 -9.29 5.94
CA CYS A 285 6.28 -9.04 5.24
C CYS A 285 6.23 -9.44 3.77
N LYS A 286 7.21 -8.96 2.99
CA LYS A 286 7.39 -9.32 1.59
C LYS A 286 7.84 -10.77 1.46
N ALA A 287 7.31 -11.48 0.48
CA ALA A 287 7.88 -12.77 0.08
C ALA A 287 9.28 -12.60 -0.54
N ASP A 288 10.08 -13.66 -0.48
CA ASP A 288 11.40 -13.72 -1.12
C ASP A 288 11.32 -13.66 -2.66
N LYS A 289 10.24 -14.19 -3.23
CA LYS A 289 9.98 -14.21 -4.67
C LYS A 289 8.51 -13.86 -4.92
N GLY A 290 8.28 -13.09 -5.98
CA GLY A 290 6.97 -12.51 -6.28
C GLY A 290 6.68 -11.36 -5.31
N ASN A 291 6.02 -10.31 -5.80
CA ASN A 291 5.66 -9.14 -4.98
C ASN A 291 4.47 -9.43 -4.05
N CYS A 292 4.52 -10.57 -3.36
CA CYS A 292 3.45 -11.15 -2.57
C CYS A 292 3.59 -10.72 -1.10
N ILE A 293 2.48 -10.77 -0.38
CA ILE A 293 2.38 -10.51 1.05
C ILE A 293 2.34 -11.85 1.77
N VAL A 294 3.22 -12.02 2.76
CA VAL A 294 3.22 -13.18 3.64
C VAL A 294 2.87 -12.73 5.05
N ILE A 295 1.95 -13.46 5.68
CA ILE A 295 1.52 -13.21 7.06
C ILE A 295 1.89 -14.43 7.89
N LEU A 296 2.69 -14.22 8.92
CA LEU A 296 3.21 -15.24 9.81
C LEU A 296 2.83 -14.92 11.25
N ASP A 297 2.67 -15.94 12.08
CA ASP A 297 2.71 -15.73 13.53
C ASP A 297 4.12 -15.23 13.91
N LYS A 298 4.16 -14.25 14.81
CA LYS A 298 5.42 -13.62 15.21
C LYS A 298 6.37 -14.61 15.85
N GLU A 299 5.86 -15.53 16.66
CA GLU A 299 6.65 -16.58 17.31
C GLU A 299 7.32 -17.49 16.27
N ALA A 300 6.57 -17.98 15.29
CA ALA A 300 7.11 -18.80 14.20
C ALA A 300 8.13 -18.04 13.34
N TYR A 301 7.92 -16.74 13.10
CA TYR A 301 8.92 -15.92 12.42
C TYR A 301 10.20 -15.75 13.25
N MET A 302 10.05 -15.54 14.56
CA MET A 302 11.17 -15.39 15.50
C MET A 302 11.99 -16.67 15.60
N GLU A 303 11.34 -17.84 15.74
CA GLU A 303 12.00 -19.15 15.77
C GLU A 303 12.84 -19.38 14.51
N LYS A 304 12.23 -19.18 13.32
CA LYS A 304 12.94 -19.30 12.04
C LYS A 304 14.13 -18.34 11.92
N ALA A 305 14.01 -17.13 12.46
CA ALA A 305 15.09 -16.16 12.48
C ALA A 305 16.22 -16.57 13.42
N GLU A 306 15.89 -17.04 14.62
CA GLU A 306 16.89 -17.53 15.57
C GLU A 306 17.58 -18.79 15.06
N ASP A 307 16.88 -19.70 14.38
CA ASP A 307 17.48 -20.88 13.77
C ASP A 307 18.52 -20.54 12.69
N VAL A 308 18.25 -19.52 11.88
CA VAL A 308 19.25 -19.00 10.93
C VAL A 308 20.46 -18.41 11.68
N LEU A 309 20.22 -17.69 12.77
CA LEU A 309 21.26 -17.04 13.58
C LEU A 309 22.08 -18.02 14.44
N LYS A 310 21.64 -19.27 14.60
CA LYS A 310 22.44 -20.36 15.20
C LYS A 310 23.52 -20.90 14.26
N GLY A 311 23.49 -20.52 12.98
CA GLY A 311 24.49 -20.94 12.00
C GLY A 311 25.91 -20.50 12.39
N LYS A 312 26.92 -21.29 11.99
CA LYS A 312 28.35 -21.04 12.30
C LYS A 312 28.86 -19.70 11.76
N GLN A 313 28.17 -19.12 10.79
CA GLN A 313 28.52 -17.84 10.19
C GLN A 313 28.17 -16.61 11.06
N PHE A 314 27.47 -16.77 12.18
CA PHE A 314 27.04 -15.67 13.04
C PHE A 314 27.59 -15.82 14.45
N GLU A 315 28.14 -14.74 15.00
CA GLU A 315 28.64 -14.70 16.38
C GLU A 315 27.90 -13.64 17.19
N PRO A 316 27.31 -13.97 18.36
CA PRO A 316 26.64 -12.98 19.20
C PRO A 316 27.64 -12.03 19.86
N LEU A 317 27.28 -10.74 19.92
CA LEU A 317 28.05 -9.67 20.53
C LEU A 317 27.35 -9.14 21.79
N ARG A 318 28.15 -8.84 22.82
CA ARG A 318 27.62 -8.36 24.12
C ARG A 318 27.03 -6.96 24.05
N ASN A 319 27.58 -6.07 23.22
CA ASN A 319 27.15 -4.67 23.09
C ASN A 319 27.65 -4.04 21.78
N ASP A 320 27.22 -2.80 21.56
CA ASP A 320 27.54 -1.97 20.41
C ASP A 320 28.99 -1.41 20.40
N LYS A 321 29.82 -1.70 21.42
CA LYS A 321 31.21 -1.21 21.45
C LYS A 321 32.01 -1.76 20.26
N PHE A 322 31.69 -2.97 19.82
CA PHE A 322 32.33 -3.57 18.63
C PHE A 322 32.06 -2.73 17.37
N HIS A 323 30.80 -2.32 17.16
CA HIS A 323 30.41 -1.43 16.07
C HIS A 323 31.16 -0.10 16.11
N ARG A 324 31.20 0.56 17.28
CA ARG A 324 31.95 1.82 17.45
C ARG A 324 33.44 1.66 17.14
N LYS A 325 34.07 0.58 17.62
CA LYS A 325 35.48 0.28 17.30
C LYS A 325 35.72 0.09 15.81
N ARG A 326 34.80 -0.56 15.09
CA ARG A 326 34.89 -0.76 13.63
C ARG A 326 34.74 0.57 12.88
N GLU A 327 33.77 1.40 13.26
CA GLU A 327 33.60 2.74 12.69
C GLU A 327 34.83 3.62 12.93
N GLU A 328 35.37 3.63 14.15
CA GLU A 328 36.61 4.34 14.48
C GLU A 328 37.81 3.83 13.67
N LYS A 329 37.95 2.51 13.52
CA LYS A 329 39.03 1.90 12.72
C LYS A 329 38.94 2.32 11.26
N LEU A 330 37.73 2.30 10.67
CA LEU A 330 37.51 2.79 9.31
C LEU A 330 37.90 4.27 9.20
N ASN A 331 37.37 5.13 10.07
CA ASN A 331 37.60 6.57 10.00
C ASN A 331 39.08 6.94 10.21
N LYS A 332 39.77 6.27 11.13
CA LYS A 332 41.23 6.44 11.33
C LYS A 332 42.01 6.10 10.06
N TYR A 333 41.62 5.02 9.38
CA TYR A 333 42.27 4.59 8.15
C TYR A 333 41.98 5.52 6.97
N ILE A 334 40.73 5.96 6.80
CA ILE A 334 40.39 6.98 5.78
C ILE A 334 41.16 8.29 6.05
N PHE A 335 41.32 8.68 7.31
CA PHE A 335 42.09 9.86 7.67
C PHE A 335 43.60 9.72 7.42
N SER A 336 44.18 8.53 7.61
CA SER A 336 45.59 8.29 7.26
C SER A 336 45.82 8.38 5.76
N LEU A 337 44.89 7.86 4.93
CA LEU A 337 44.97 7.99 3.47
C LEU A 337 44.91 9.45 3.02
N PHE A 338 44.08 10.26 3.67
CA PHE A 338 44.03 11.70 3.43
C PHE A 338 45.34 12.40 3.82
N LYS A 339 45.90 12.09 5.00
CA LYS A 339 47.18 12.65 5.45
C LYS A 339 48.36 12.30 4.53
N GLN A 340 48.32 11.12 3.93
CA GLN A 340 49.33 10.66 2.96
C GLN A 340 49.14 11.27 1.56
N GLY A 341 48.09 12.05 1.33
CA GLY A 341 47.80 12.66 0.02
C GLY A 341 47.22 11.67 -1.02
N VAL A 342 46.83 10.46 -0.60
CA VAL A 342 46.25 9.43 -1.47
C VAL A 342 44.85 9.83 -1.95
N ILE A 343 44.08 10.46 -1.06
CA ILE A 343 42.71 10.91 -1.35
C ILE A 343 42.56 12.40 -1.06
N ASP A 344 41.70 13.04 -1.84
CA ASP A 344 41.31 14.43 -1.61
C ASP A 344 40.29 14.57 -0.46
N ASN A 345 40.02 15.81 -0.06
CA ASN A 345 39.09 16.09 1.03
C ASN A 345 37.65 15.67 0.67
N LYS A 346 37.29 15.72 -0.63
CA LYS A 346 35.96 15.33 -1.12
C LYS A 346 35.73 13.83 -0.94
N LEU A 347 36.67 12.99 -1.38
CA LEU A 347 36.60 11.54 -1.25
C LEU A 347 36.69 11.12 0.22
N ARG A 348 37.49 11.81 1.04
CA ARG A 348 37.50 11.61 2.50
C ARG A 348 36.10 11.75 3.09
N TYR A 349 35.39 12.86 2.85
CA TYR A 349 34.04 13.06 3.39
C TYR A 349 33.01 12.09 2.80
N GLN A 350 33.20 11.64 1.57
CA GLN A 350 32.36 10.63 0.95
C GLN A 350 32.51 9.26 1.64
N LEU A 351 33.73 8.87 2.01
CA LEU A 351 34.01 7.56 2.60
C LEU A 351 33.86 7.54 4.13
N GLN A 352 34.08 8.67 4.79
CA GLN A 352 33.97 8.78 6.23
C GLN A 352 32.54 8.51 6.72
N SER A 353 32.46 7.74 7.81
CA SER A 353 31.23 7.50 8.55
C SER A 353 31.15 8.41 9.77
N THR A 354 29.96 8.90 10.08
CA THR A 354 29.72 9.70 11.29
C THR A 354 28.36 9.30 11.86
N TYR A 355 28.33 8.92 13.13
CA TYR A 355 27.12 8.48 13.85
C TYR A 355 26.36 7.36 13.13
N SER A 356 27.06 6.31 12.70
CA SER A 356 26.43 5.19 12.02
C SER A 356 25.53 4.36 12.92
N SER A 357 24.44 3.81 12.34
CA SER A 357 23.59 2.82 13.01
C SER A 357 24.07 1.40 12.72
N LEU A 358 23.75 0.46 13.63
CA LEU A 358 23.93 -0.96 13.34
C LEU A 358 23.09 -1.37 12.12
N SER A 359 23.62 -2.27 11.29
CA SER A 359 22.85 -2.93 10.26
C SER A 359 21.68 -3.71 10.87
N VAL A 360 20.60 -3.92 10.12
CA VAL A 360 19.38 -4.58 10.64
C VAL A 360 19.12 -5.88 9.91
N PHE A 361 18.97 -6.97 10.66
CA PHE A 361 18.53 -8.26 10.14
C PHE A 361 17.02 -8.33 10.00
N TYR A 362 16.55 -8.88 8.89
CA TYR A 362 15.19 -9.38 8.72
C TYR A 362 15.15 -10.55 7.74
N GLY A 363 14.13 -11.40 7.85
CA GLY A 363 13.91 -12.56 7.01
C GLY A 363 12.83 -12.31 5.97
N LEU A 364 13.06 -12.73 4.73
CA LEU A 364 12.02 -12.79 3.69
C LEU A 364 11.54 -14.24 3.53
N PRO A 365 10.26 -14.56 3.80
CA PRO A 365 9.77 -15.93 3.68
C PRO A 365 9.80 -16.43 2.24
N LYS A 366 10.36 -17.62 2.04
CA LYS A 366 10.31 -18.34 0.76
C LYS A 366 8.95 -19.03 0.63
N ALA A 367 7.93 -18.26 0.26
CA ALA A 367 6.53 -18.72 0.13
C ALA A 367 6.34 -19.95 -0.78
N HIS A 368 7.27 -20.18 -1.70
CA HIS A 368 7.28 -21.29 -2.66
C HIS A 368 7.98 -22.57 -2.17
N LYS A 369 8.48 -22.61 -0.92
CA LYS A 369 9.15 -23.78 -0.34
C LYS A 369 8.37 -24.30 0.88
N THR A 370 8.31 -25.61 1.03
CA THR A 370 7.71 -26.29 2.20
C THR A 370 8.37 -25.81 3.49
N GLY A 371 7.57 -25.61 4.54
CA GLY A 371 8.02 -25.08 5.83
C GLY A 371 8.26 -23.57 5.84
N TYR A 372 8.17 -22.88 4.70
CA TYR A 372 8.36 -21.43 4.56
C TYR A 372 9.65 -20.93 5.22
N PRO A 373 10.84 -21.47 4.83
CA PRO A 373 12.11 -20.99 5.35
C PRO A 373 12.31 -19.53 4.98
N ILE A 374 13.00 -18.78 5.83
CA ILE A 374 13.29 -17.36 5.57
C ILE A 374 14.64 -17.21 4.85
N ARG A 375 14.74 -16.27 3.92
CA ARG A 375 16.01 -15.77 3.41
C ARG A 375 16.50 -14.66 4.34
N PRO A 376 17.66 -14.81 5.00
CA PRO A 376 18.20 -13.74 5.83
C PRO A 376 18.66 -12.57 4.96
N ILE A 377 18.29 -11.35 5.36
CA ILE A 377 18.74 -10.10 4.76
C ILE A 377 19.32 -9.22 5.86
N ILE A 378 20.54 -8.72 5.63
CA ILE A 378 21.18 -7.71 6.49
C ILE A 378 21.15 -6.39 5.74
N SER A 379 20.31 -5.45 6.19
CA SER A 379 20.26 -4.10 5.64
C SER A 379 21.38 -3.26 6.24
N ASN A 380 22.34 -2.90 5.40
CA ASN A 380 23.46 -2.03 5.76
C ASN A 380 23.13 -0.53 5.68
N ILE A 381 21.87 -0.15 5.43
CA ILE A 381 21.48 1.27 5.35
C ILE A 381 21.80 1.97 6.68
N GLY A 382 22.59 3.04 6.63
CA GLY A 382 23.01 3.80 7.81
C GLY A 382 24.23 3.22 8.55
N SER A 383 24.74 2.05 8.15
CA SER A 383 25.94 1.44 8.75
C SER A 383 27.24 2.12 8.35
N TYR A 384 28.29 1.92 9.16
CA TYR A 384 29.58 2.57 8.95
C TYR A 384 30.21 2.18 7.60
N GLN A 385 30.01 0.93 7.18
CA GLN A 385 30.54 0.42 5.91
C GLN A 385 29.69 0.77 4.69
N TYR A 386 28.50 1.37 4.85
CA TYR A 386 27.56 1.57 3.74
C TYR A 386 28.15 2.39 2.59
N LYS A 387 28.70 3.57 2.90
CA LYS A 387 29.27 4.47 1.88
C LYS A 387 30.51 3.86 1.23
N LEU A 388 31.37 3.24 2.04
CA LEU A 388 32.55 2.53 1.54
C LEU A 388 32.16 1.38 0.60
N SER A 389 31.21 0.53 1.02
CA SER A 389 30.75 -0.61 0.21
C SER A 389 30.18 -0.15 -1.12
N LYS A 390 29.41 0.95 -1.13
CA LYS A 390 28.87 1.54 -2.37
C LYS A 390 29.98 2.05 -3.30
N TYR A 391 31.02 2.67 -2.75
CA TYR A 391 32.17 3.11 -3.52
C TYR A 391 32.95 1.92 -4.10
N LEU A 392 33.27 0.93 -3.27
CA LEU A 392 34.01 -0.27 -3.69
C LEU A 392 33.23 -1.10 -4.73
N ALA A 393 31.91 -1.24 -4.56
CA ALA A 393 31.07 -1.96 -5.52
C ALA A 393 31.12 -1.35 -6.93
N LYS A 394 31.26 -0.03 -7.05
CA LYS A 394 31.49 0.64 -8.34
C LYS A 394 32.83 0.20 -8.93
N ALA A 395 33.92 0.31 -8.17
CA ALA A 395 35.25 -0.08 -8.63
C ALA A 395 35.31 -1.56 -9.06
N ILE A 396 34.70 -2.46 -8.28
CA ILE A 396 34.63 -3.90 -8.59
C ILE A 396 33.85 -4.14 -9.88
N ARG A 397 32.71 -3.48 -10.06
CA ARG A 397 31.89 -3.62 -11.27
C ARG A 397 32.64 -3.12 -12.51
N ASP A 398 33.35 -2.03 -12.39
CA ASP A 398 34.09 -1.43 -13.51
C ASP A 398 35.34 -2.27 -13.85
N ALA A 399 35.90 -2.98 -12.86
CA ALA A 399 37.05 -3.88 -13.03
C ALA A 399 36.69 -5.27 -13.59
N ARG A 400 35.55 -5.83 -13.19
CA ARG A 400 35.19 -7.22 -13.48
C ARG A 400 34.88 -7.41 -14.99
N PRO A 401 35.54 -8.35 -15.68
CA PRO A 401 35.15 -8.71 -17.05
C PRO A 401 33.78 -9.39 -17.06
N GLN A 402 33.00 -9.14 -18.10
CA GLN A 402 31.73 -9.84 -18.30
C GLN A 402 32.02 -11.32 -18.60
N ALA A 403 31.43 -12.23 -17.83
CA ALA A 403 31.57 -13.65 -18.08
C ALA A 403 30.89 -14.02 -19.40
N GLU A 404 31.48 -14.92 -20.19
CA GLU A 404 30.89 -15.37 -21.46
C GLU A 404 29.50 -16.01 -21.26
N SER A 405 29.31 -16.68 -20.13
CA SER A 405 28.04 -17.27 -19.69
C SER A 405 27.02 -16.28 -19.13
N TYR A 406 27.35 -14.98 -19.03
CA TYR A 406 26.41 -13.98 -18.55
C TYR A 406 25.23 -13.83 -19.51
N ILE A 407 24.03 -13.83 -18.94
CA ILE A 407 22.77 -13.58 -19.64
C ILE A 407 22.05 -12.46 -18.88
N LYS A 408 21.66 -11.39 -19.59
CA LYS A 408 21.10 -10.18 -18.97
C LYS A 408 19.68 -10.40 -18.45
N ASP A 409 18.83 -11.03 -19.25
CA ASP A 409 17.40 -11.17 -18.97
C ASP A 409 16.78 -12.39 -19.68
N SER A 410 15.50 -12.62 -19.42
CA SER A 410 14.74 -13.74 -19.99
C SER A 410 14.58 -13.67 -21.51
N PHE A 411 14.59 -12.48 -22.10
CA PHE A 411 14.49 -12.35 -23.56
C PHE A 411 15.81 -12.73 -24.23
N GLU A 412 16.94 -12.29 -23.67
CA GLU A 412 18.25 -12.71 -24.13
C GLU A 412 18.43 -14.23 -23.97
N PHE A 413 18.00 -14.81 -22.85
CA PHE A 413 18.04 -16.27 -22.64
C PHE A 413 17.32 -17.03 -23.75
N VAL A 414 16.08 -16.64 -24.06
CA VAL A 414 15.27 -17.29 -25.11
C VAL A 414 15.92 -17.14 -26.48
N LYS A 415 16.46 -15.96 -26.79
CA LYS A 415 17.18 -15.73 -28.05
C LYS A 415 18.38 -16.68 -28.15
N ARG A 416 19.21 -16.73 -27.10
CA ARG A 416 20.45 -17.50 -27.07
C ARG A 416 20.19 -19.00 -27.18
N ILE A 417 19.17 -19.52 -26.50
CA ILE A 417 18.78 -20.94 -26.61
C ILE A 417 18.30 -21.29 -28.02
N LYS A 418 17.55 -20.40 -28.69
CA LYS A 418 17.08 -20.65 -30.06
C LYS A 418 18.21 -20.66 -31.09
N GLU A 419 19.31 -19.98 -30.80
CA GLU A 419 20.49 -19.93 -31.66
C GLU A 419 21.42 -21.15 -31.47
N ILE A 420 21.20 -21.97 -30.43
CA ILE A 420 21.98 -23.20 -30.24
C ILE A 420 21.60 -24.19 -31.34
N VAL A 421 22.54 -24.42 -32.26
CA VAL A 421 22.43 -25.49 -33.27
C VAL A 421 22.90 -26.79 -32.63
N LEU A 422 21.98 -27.75 -32.50
CA LEU A 422 22.29 -29.10 -32.05
C LEU A 422 22.81 -29.94 -33.22
N ASP A 423 23.81 -30.77 -32.95
CA ASP A 423 24.35 -31.72 -33.93
C ASP A 423 23.29 -32.79 -34.27
N THR A 424 22.87 -32.79 -35.53
CA THR A 424 21.88 -33.72 -36.05
C THR A 424 22.32 -35.19 -36.05
N GLN A 425 23.63 -35.46 -35.89
CA GLN A 425 24.15 -36.82 -35.73
C GLN A 425 23.93 -37.38 -34.32
N GLN A 426 23.79 -36.50 -33.32
CA GLN A 426 23.50 -36.88 -31.94
C GLN A 426 21.99 -37.11 -31.76
N LYS A 427 21.62 -38.36 -31.49
CA LYS A 427 20.21 -38.76 -31.35
C LYS A 427 19.53 -38.27 -30.06
N THR A 428 20.30 -37.88 -29.04
CA THR A 428 19.75 -37.53 -27.72
C THR A 428 20.54 -36.39 -27.09
N TYR A 429 19.81 -35.40 -26.56
CA TYR A 429 20.34 -34.30 -25.76
C TYR A 429 19.70 -34.31 -24.38
N ILE A 430 20.49 -33.93 -23.36
CA ILE A 430 20.02 -33.82 -21.97
C ILE A 430 20.16 -32.35 -21.55
N MET A 431 19.06 -31.75 -21.10
CA MET A 431 19.09 -30.45 -20.47
C MET A 431 19.27 -30.61 -18.97
N CYS A 432 20.33 -30.03 -18.42
CA CYS A 432 20.61 -30.03 -16.99
C CYS A 432 20.38 -28.63 -16.41
N SER A 433 19.72 -28.55 -15.25
CA SER A 433 19.58 -27.33 -14.47
C SER A 433 20.30 -27.51 -13.13
N LEU A 434 21.18 -26.57 -12.79
CA LEU A 434 21.97 -26.57 -11.57
C LEU A 434 21.69 -25.27 -10.81
N ASP A 435 21.42 -25.37 -9.50
CA ASP A 435 21.23 -24.21 -8.61
C ASP A 435 22.26 -24.28 -7.47
N VAL A 436 22.90 -23.14 -7.17
CA VAL A 436 23.89 -23.07 -6.09
C VAL A 436 23.19 -22.77 -4.78
N GLU A 437 23.31 -23.66 -3.82
CA GLU A 437 22.72 -23.45 -2.50
C GLU A 437 23.49 -22.42 -1.69
N SER A 438 22.74 -21.44 -1.17
CA SER A 438 23.23 -20.45 -0.19
C SER A 438 24.52 -19.73 -0.61
N LEU A 439 24.61 -19.33 -1.89
CA LEU A 439 25.79 -18.71 -2.49
C LEU A 439 26.45 -17.65 -1.59
N TYR A 440 25.69 -16.67 -1.09
CA TYR A 440 26.26 -15.56 -0.32
C TYR A 440 26.95 -15.96 0.99
N THR A 441 26.48 -17.00 1.68
CA THR A 441 27.08 -17.45 2.95
C THR A 441 28.26 -18.39 2.72
N ASN A 442 28.37 -18.97 1.53
CA ASN A 442 29.40 -19.96 1.18
C ASN A 442 30.56 -19.36 0.35
N VAL A 443 30.58 -18.04 0.11
CA VAL A 443 31.67 -17.39 -0.63
C VAL A 443 32.95 -17.38 0.23
N PRO A 444 34.08 -17.94 -0.25
CA PRO A 444 35.37 -17.85 0.43
C PRO A 444 35.88 -16.41 0.37
N VAL A 445 35.67 -15.65 1.45
CA VAL A 445 35.90 -14.18 1.47
C VAL A 445 37.34 -13.80 1.13
N GLU A 446 38.33 -14.52 1.65
CA GLU A 446 39.75 -14.22 1.36
C GLU A 446 40.07 -14.41 -0.13
N GLU A 447 39.66 -15.55 -0.70
CA GLU A 447 39.86 -15.84 -2.13
C GLU A 447 39.13 -14.81 -3.00
N ALA A 448 37.91 -14.43 -2.63
CA ALA A 448 37.14 -13.41 -3.34
C ALA A 448 37.83 -12.03 -3.30
N ILE A 449 38.48 -11.68 -2.18
CA ILE A 449 39.28 -10.45 -2.06
C ILE A 449 40.49 -10.53 -3.00
N GLU A 450 41.24 -11.62 -3.01
CA GLU A 450 42.39 -11.78 -3.92
C GLU A 450 42.01 -11.71 -5.39
N ILE A 451 40.93 -12.40 -5.79
CA ILE A 451 40.39 -12.34 -7.14
C ILE A 451 39.99 -10.91 -7.50
N THR A 452 39.33 -10.21 -6.58
CA THR A 452 38.93 -8.81 -6.79
C THR A 452 40.14 -7.89 -6.98
N LEU A 453 41.17 -8.04 -6.16
CA LEU A 453 42.40 -7.26 -6.29
C LEU A 453 43.13 -7.58 -7.61
N ASN A 454 43.14 -8.84 -8.04
CA ASN A 454 43.68 -9.21 -9.34
C ASN A 454 42.90 -8.54 -10.48
N TYR A 455 41.57 -8.46 -10.41
CA TYR A 455 40.80 -7.72 -11.42
C TYR A 455 41.07 -6.22 -11.40
N ILE A 456 41.23 -5.62 -10.21
CA ILE A 456 41.45 -4.16 -10.08
C ILE A 456 42.86 -3.75 -10.51
N TYR A 457 43.89 -4.54 -10.18
CA TYR A 457 45.30 -4.16 -10.38
C TYR A 457 46.03 -4.91 -11.49
N LYS A 458 45.40 -5.94 -12.10
CA LYS A 458 45.81 -6.48 -13.41
C LYS A 458 44.79 -6.17 -14.52
N PRO A 459 44.22 -4.96 -14.62
CA PRO A 459 43.12 -4.72 -15.53
C PRO A 459 43.64 -4.49 -16.96
N LYS A 460 42.79 -4.81 -17.96
CA LYS A 460 42.96 -4.34 -19.34
C LYS A 460 42.39 -2.91 -19.55
N LYS A 461 41.78 -2.32 -18.51
CA LYS A 461 41.06 -1.04 -18.54
C LYS A 461 41.52 -0.16 -17.37
N ILE A 462 41.50 1.16 -17.55
CA ILE A 462 41.81 2.11 -16.48
C ILE A 462 40.63 2.12 -15.50
N ILE A 463 40.91 1.88 -14.22
CA ILE A 463 39.93 1.94 -13.13
C ILE A 463 40.27 3.17 -12.29
N ASP A 464 39.28 4.04 -12.09
CA ASP A 464 39.40 5.24 -11.27
C ASP A 464 39.30 4.89 -9.78
N ALA A 465 40.39 4.36 -9.23
CA ALA A 465 40.56 4.06 -7.81
C ALA A 465 41.95 4.55 -7.36
N PRO A 466 42.03 5.52 -6.42
CA PRO A 466 43.31 6.13 -6.03
C PRO A 466 44.14 5.27 -5.08
N PHE A 467 43.66 4.09 -4.70
CA PHE A 467 44.28 3.23 -3.69
C PHE A 467 45.29 2.29 -4.35
N ASP A 468 46.40 2.03 -3.68
CA ASP A 468 47.27 0.90 -4.03
C ASP A 468 46.63 -0.44 -3.63
N LYS A 469 47.26 -1.55 -4.05
CA LYS A 469 46.74 -2.91 -3.83
C LYS A 469 46.53 -3.24 -2.35
N GLU A 470 47.46 -2.88 -1.48
CA GLU A 470 47.36 -3.18 -0.05
C GLU A 470 46.35 -2.27 0.64
N GLN A 471 46.27 -1.01 0.20
CA GLN A 471 45.27 -0.09 0.68
C GLN A 471 43.85 -0.56 0.35
N MET A 472 43.64 -1.01 -0.88
CA MET A 472 42.36 -1.57 -1.34
C MET A 472 42.00 -2.85 -0.59
N ARG A 473 42.99 -3.73 -0.32
CA ARG A 473 42.80 -4.92 0.51
C ARG A 473 42.27 -4.57 1.90
N ILE A 474 42.82 -3.54 2.54
CA ILE A 474 42.36 -3.08 3.86
C ILE A 474 40.93 -2.55 3.77
N LEU A 475 40.60 -1.76 2.75
CA LEU A 475 39.24 -1.23 2.54
C LEU A 475 38.22 -2.34 2.31
N LEU A 476 38.54 -3.34 1.47
CA LEU A 476 37.68 -4.51 1.24
C LEU A 476 37.42 -5.27 2.55
N ASN A 477 38.47 -5.53 3.34
CA ASN A 477 38.35 -6.19 4.65
C ASN A 477 37.50 -5.39 5.65
N LEU A 478 37.65 -4.06 5.68
CA LEU A 478 36.84 -3.19 6.56
C LEU A 478 35.35 -3.20 6.16
N SER A 479 35.06 -3.38 4.87
CA SER A 479 33.69 -3.40 4.35
C SER A 479 32.96 -4.73 4.51
N ILE A 480 33.65 -5.87 4.39
CA ILE A 480 33.02 -7.20 4.29
C ILE A 480 33.10 -7.99 5.60
N ARG A 481 34.21 -7.91 6.34
CA ARG A 481 34.43 -8.79 7.51
C ARG A 481 33.84 -8.23 8.80
N ASP A 482 33.39 -9.14 9.66
CA ASP A 482 32.87 -8.88 11.00
C ASP A 482 31.89 -7.70 11.01
N ALA A 483 30.93 -7.70 10.08
CA ALA A 483 29.99 -6.60 9.92
C ALA A 483 28.90 -6.72 11.00
N PRO A 484 28.88 -5.83 12.02
CA PRO A 484 27.94 -5.98 13.11
C PRO A 484 26.52 -5.61 12.67
N PHE A 485 25.55 -6.39 13.13
CA PHE A 485 24.14 -6.17 12.85
C PHE A 485 23.28 -6.47 14.08
N ARG A 486 22.06 -5.94 14.07
CA ARG A 486 21.07 -6.11 15.13
C ARG A 486 19.92 -6.96 14.64
N PHE A 487 19.50 -7.89 15.49
CA PHE A 487 18.20 -8.53 15.42
C PHE A 487 17.49 -8.39 16.77
N GLN A 488 16.31 -7.77 16.78
CA GLN A 488 15.63 -7.37 18.01
C GLN A 488 16.53 -6.54 18.94
N ASN A 489 16.78 -7.04 20.14
CA ASN A 489 17.62 -6.44 21.17
C ASN A 489 19.01 -7.11 21.27
N LYS A 490 19.32 -8.05 20.37
CA LYS A 490 20.60 -8.77 20.31
C LYS A 490 21.45 -8.24 19.16
N ILE A 491 22.77 -8.26 19.33
CA ILE A 491 23.75 -7.82 18.33
C ILE A 491 24.57 -9.05 17.93
N TYR A 492 24.91 -9.15 16.65
CA TYR A 492 25.68 -10.23 16.06
C TYR A 492 26.74 -9.62 15.12
N LYS A 493 27.72 -10.42 14.70
CA LYS A 493 28.63 -10.13 13.58
C LYS A 493 28.78 -11.34 12.67
#